data_AF-A0A2H0WD50-F1
#
_entry.id   AF-A0A2H0WD50-F1
#
_cell.length_a   1.000
_cell.length_b   1.000
_cell.length_c   1.000
_cell.angle_alpha   90.00
_cell.angle_beta   90.00
_cell.angle_gamma   90.00
#
_symmetry.space_group_name_H-M   'P 1'
#
loop_
_entity.id
_entity.type
_entity.pdbx_description
1 polymer ?
#
loop_
_entity_poly.entity_id
_entity_poly.type
_entity_poly.pdbx_seq_one_letter_code
_entity_poly.pdbx_strand_id
1 'polypeptide(L)'
;MVLEVEGTMQRIYFSSIIFAISTVSSLSFAAQSEFRKKTHLLPDAPSSVYFQALKVSPLQSRMFIGGVTQEAISLGEKNMVWLKYMNSFRGEENQLRLTKPGQLNGIPITKPNRYNPETVKAETNAIKKDIPAEMLKVLTGSKEMPQNPMLDEETYILWAKRVDKNYQTAVRWTLMEPYLTQLADERSQDVRGYYYLNQMQNLENILRAFNSQPIETQNDIKEWLRQICVNSAGLSAGCDKKVATSIQSQKVYELYLKYMPGGQKTWDSYFKLYNPRPEMEWTDVDSSRAILPFRDPTNTSILNFLKLNIEDEWKWDGWTLGLDFRGKADVHVEFVPGVTPHVNGVGGNTITMDDNAPLSEWDVQWTIRHEFGHVLGFVDCYVEFYDPTEKIITNYQLDIDNLMCSRKGRLQKTHFETMKAAYLKR
;
A
#
# COMPACT_ATOMS: atom_id res chain seq x y z
N MET A 1 21.22 -17.75 -85.86
CA MET A 1 19.83 -17.99 -85.44
C MET A 1 19.85 -17.85 -83.93
N VAL A 2 19.46 -16.68 -83.45
CA VAL A 2 19.63 -16.21 -82.07
C VAL A 2 18.37 -16.59 -81.28
N LEU A 3 18.58 -17.13 -80.08
CA LEU A 3 17.56 -17.56 -79.13
C LEU A 3 17.01 -16.36 -78.36
N GLU A 4 15.68 -16.21 -78.36
CA GLU A 4 14.93 -15.42 -77.38
C GLU A 4 14.31 -16.37 -76.34
N VAL A 5 14.57 -16.09 -75.06
CA VAL A 5 13.81 -16.64 -73.92
C VAL A 5 13.53 -15.48 -72.99
N GLU A 6 12.27 -15.02 -72.98
CA GLU A 6 11.75 -14.06 -72.00
C GLU A 6 10.99 -14.77 -70.87
N GLY A 7 11.40 -14.47 -69.63
CA GLY A 7 10.50 -13.93 -68.61
C GLY A 7 9.54 -14.86 -67.86
N THR A 8 9.98 -15.45 -66.76
CA THR A 8 9.10 -15.68 -65.58
C THR A 8 9.90 -15.88 -64.29
N MET A 9 10.02 -14.85 -63.44
CA MET A 9 10.09 -15.00 -61.97
C MET A 9 10.21 -13.65 -61.26
N GLN A 10 9.08 -13.05 -60.87
CA GLN A 10 9.10 -11.97 -59.88
C GLN A 10 7.71 -11.78 -59.25
N ARG A 11 7.28 -12.68 -58.35
CA ARG A 11 6.06 -12.44 -57.52
C ARG A 11 5.85 -13.26 -56.24
N ILE A 12 6.89 -13.86 -55.62
CA ILE A 12 6.69 -14.66 -54.39
C ILE A 12 7.70 -14.33 -53.26
N TYR A 13 8.02 -13.05 -53.03
CA TYR A 13 8.89 -12.66 -51.89
C TYR A 13 8.43 -11.44 -51.08
N PHE A 14 7.21 -10.92 -51.29
CA PHE A 14 6.71 -9.76 -50.53
C PHE A 14 5.67 -10.08 -49.43
N SER A 15 5.06 -11.27 -49.42
CA SER A 15 4.05 -11.61 -48.40
C SER A 15 4.62 -12.19 -47.09
N SER A 16 5.84 -12.74 -47.10
CA SER A 16 6.43 -13.39 -45.91
C SER A 16 7.13 -12.42 -44.95
N ILE A 17 7.48 -11.21 -45.41
CA ILE A 17 8.15 -10.18 -44.58
C ILE A 17 7.13 -9.36 -43.77
N ILE A 18 5.91 -9.17 -44.28
CA ILE A 18 4.87 -8.39 -43.59
C ILE A 18 4.28 -9.14 -42.37
N PHE A 19 4.27 -10.48 -42.39
CA PHE A 19 3.78 -11.32 -41.27
C PHE A 19 4.80 -11.46 -40.12
N ALA A 20 6.09 -11.28 -40.40
CA ALA A 20 7.15 -11.30 -39.38
C ALA A 20 7.28 -9.96 -38.63
N ILE A 21 6.98 -8.83 -39.29
CA ILE A 21 7.04 -7.50 -38.66
C ILE A 21 5.85 -7.25 -37.71
N SER A 22 4.69 -7.86 -37.98
CA SER A 22 3.47 -7.73 -37.17
C SER A 22 3.50 -8.59 -35.89
N THR A 23 4.22 -9.71 -35.87
CA THR A 23 4.36 -10.57 -34.67
C THR A 23 5.40 -10.05 -33.66
N VAL A 24 6.48 -9.41 -34.14
CA VAL A 24 7.50 -8.77 -33.27
C VAL A 24 6.96 -7.51 -32.57
N SER A 25 6.03 -6.79 -33.18
CA SER A 25 5.40 -5.61 -32.60
C SER A 25 4.35 -5.93 -31.53
N SER A 26 3.62 -7.05 -31.65
CA SER A 26 2.69 -7.52 -30.61
C SER A 26 3.38 -8.07 -29.35
N LEU A 27 4.52 -8.76 -29.49
CA LEU A 27 5.30 -9.25 -28.33
C LEU A 27 5.95 -8.10 -27.55
N SER A 28 6.35 -7.02 -28.23
CA SER A 28 6.91 -5.82 -27.60
C SER A 28 5.86 -5.06 -26.75
N PHE A 29 4.58 -5.06 -27.17
CA PHE A 29 3.51 -4.37 -26.44
C PHE A 29 3.08 -5.08 -25.16
N ALA A 30 2.99 -6.42 -25.17
CA ALA A 30 2.63 -7.20 -23.98
C ALA A 30 3.72 -7.09 -22.89
N ALA A 31 4.99 -7.23 -23.27
CA ALA A 31 6.10 -7.02 -22.34
C ALA A 31 6.13 -5.59 -21.78
N GLN A 32 5.87 -4.56 -22.60
CA GLN A 32 5.77 -3.17 -22.12
C GLN A 32 4.60 -2.90 -21.18
N SER A 33 3.55 -3.75 -21.17
CA SER A 33 2.39 -3.57 -20.29
C SER A 33 2.67 -4.01 -18.84
N GLU A 34 3.45 -5.07 -18.64
CA GLU A 34 3.83 -5.52 -17.29
C GLU A 34 4.82 -4.56 -16.62
N PHE A 35 5.71 -3.90 -17.38
CA PHE A 35 6.62 -2.87 -16.88
C PHE A 35 5.92 -1.60 -16.35
N ARG A 36 4.59 -1.48 -16.47
CA ARG A 36 3.85 -0.28 -16.06
C ARG A 36 3.10 -0.42 -14.74
N LYS A 37 3.06 -1.60 -14.13
CA LYS A 37 2.33 -1.75 -12.86
C LYS A 37 3.19 -1.24 -11.71
N LYS A 38 2.79 -0.12 -11.10
CA LYS A 38 3.32 0.39 -9.83
C LYS A 38 3.36 -0.75 -8.80
N THR A 39 4.52 -0.95 -8.17
CA THR A 39 4.65 -1.91 -7.06
C THR A 39 3.71 -1.50 -5.94
N HIS A 40 2.76 -2.37 -5.59
CA HIS A 40 1.88 -2.13 -4.47
C HIS A 40 2.62 -2.47 -3.17
N LEU A 41 2.72 -1.51 -2.25
CA LEU A 41 3.32 -1.67 -0.94
C LEU A 41 2.52 -0.86 0.07
N LEU A 42 2.07 -1.52 1.14
CA LEU A 42 1.44 -0.85 2.27
C LEU A 42 2.40 0.21 2.85
N PRO A 43 1.93 1.41 3.22
CA PRO A 43 2.78 2.46 3.77
C PRO A 43 3.58 2.05 5.02
N ASP A 44 3.04 1.14 5.82
CA ASP A 44 3.60 0.63 7.06
C ASP A 44 4.19 -0.79 6.93
N ALA A 45 4.45 -1.29 5.71
CA ALA A 45 5.08 -2.59 5.48
C ALA A 45 6.45 -2.71 6.19
N PRO A 46 6.85 -3.92 6.63
CA PRO A 46 8.14 -4.11 7.27
C PRO A 46 9.29 -4.00 6.25
N SER A 47 10.49 -3.67 6.73
CA SER A 47 11.67 -3.47 5.87
C SER A 47 12.06 -4.68 5.03
N SER A 48 11.75 -5.90 5.49
CA SER A 48 11.95 -7.12 4.71
C SER A 48 11.13 -7.11 3.40
N VAL A 49 9.90 -6.58 3.44
CA VAL A 49 9.04 -6.46 2.26
C VAL A 49 9.60 -5.40 1.30
N TYR A 50 10.03 -4.24 1.83
CA TYR A 50 10.68 -3.20 1.02
C TYR A 50 11.96 -3.71 0.36
N PHE A 51 12.79 -4.46 1.10
CA PHE A 51 14.00 -5.07 0.58
C PHE A 51 13.73 -6.05 -0.56
N GLN A 52 12.72 -6.91 -0.38
CA GLN A 52 12.35 -7.87 -1.42
C GLN A 52 11.81 -7.17 -2.66
N ALA A 53 10.94 -6.17 -2.49
CA ALA A 53 10.42 -5.35 -3.56
C ALA A 53 11.53 -4.62 -4.32
N LEU A 54 12.54 -4.12 -3.62
CA LEU A 54 13.71 -3.50 -4.24
C LEU A 54 14.50 -4.51 -5.06
N LYS A 55 14.74 -5.73 -4.55
CA LYS A 55 15.49 -6.80 -5.23
C LYS A 55 14.88 -7.30 -6.53
N VAL A 56 13.56 -7.41 -6.58
CA VAL A 56 12.86 -7.90 -7.77
C VAL A 56 12.51 -6.78 -8.74
N SER A 57 12.72 -5.52 -8.35
CA SER A 57 12.44 -4.38 -9.20
C SER A 57 13.42 -4.37 -10.38
N PRO A 58 12.94 -4.45 -11.64
CA PRO A 58 13.80 -4.45 -12.82
C PRO A 58 14.61 -3.14 -12.96
N LEU A 59 14.27 -2.12 -12.18
CA LEU A 59 15.00 -0.86 -12.08
C LEU A 59 16.37 -1.02 -11.40
N GLN A 60 16.62 -2.13 -10.68
CA GLN A 60 17.95 -2.42 -10.13
C GLN A 60 19.02 -2.59 -11.20
N SER A 61 18.67 -2.94 -12.45
CA SER A 61 19.66 -3.08 -13.52
C SER A 61 20.13 -1.73 -14.09
N ARG A 62 19.64 -0.60 -13.58
CA ARG A 62 20.04 0.74 -14.01
C ARG A 62 20.95 1.35 -12.95
N MET A 63 22.12 1.81 -13.41
CA MET A 63 23.20 2.58 -12.74
C MET A 63 22.76 3.86 -11.97
N PHE A 64 21.49 3.98 -11.57
CA PHE A 64 20.88 5.20 -11.04
C PHE A 64 20.43 5.12 -9.57
N ILE A 65 20.68 4.01 -8.86
CA ILE A 65 20.69 4.05 -7.38
C ILE A 65 21.95 4.77 -6.84
N GLY A 66 22.46 5.76 -7.58
CA GLY A 66 23.54 6.68 -7.17
C GLY A 66 22.99 8.01 -6.63
N GLY A 67 21.76 8.01 -6.14
CA GLY A 67 21.03 9.20 -5.71
C GLY A 67 21.14 9.50 -4.21
N VAL A 68 20.50 10.60 -3.82
CA VAL A 68 20.41 11.11 -2.44
C VAL A 68 19.85 10.07 -1.45
N THR A 69 19.08 9.08 -1.91
CA THR A 69 18.49 8.01 -1.08
C THR A 69 19.43 6.82 -0.83
N GLN A 70 20.51 6.64 -1.60
CA GLN A 70 21.35 5.44 -1.52
C GLN A 70 22.02 5.26 -0.16
N GLU A 71 22.44 6.35 0.47
CA GLU A 71 23.08 6.27 1.79
C GLU A 71 22.10 5.74 2.85
N ALA A 72 20.86 6.20 2.85
CA ALA A 72 19.80 5.70 3.74
C ALA A 72 19.52 4.21 3.48
N ILE A 73 19.48 3.81 2.20
CA ILE A 73 19.30 2.41 1.79
C ILE A 73 20.44 1.54 2.35
N SER A 74 21.69 1.92 2.11
CA SER A 74 22.88 1.18 2.58
C SER A 74 22.91 1.03 4.12
N LEU A 75 22.62 2.10 4.86
CA LEU A 75 22.58 2.06 6.33
C LEU A 75 21.49 1.10 6.83
N GLY A 76 20.31 1.13 6.21
CA GLY A 76 19.20 0.24 6.54
C GLY A 76 19.48 -1.22 6.25
N GLU A 77 20.03 -1.54 5.07
CA GLU A 77 20.42 -2.90 4.72
C GLU A 77 21.46 -3.45 5.70
N LYS A 78 22.48 -2.65 6.05
CA LYS A 78 23.48 -3.03 7.04
C LYS A 78 22.86 -3.27 8.42
N ASN A 79 21.89 -2.44 8.82
CA ASN A 79 21.16 -2.60 10.08
C ASN A 79 20.35 -3.91 10.11
N MET A 80 19.62 -4.23 9.04
CA MET A 80 18.86 -5.48 8.94
C MET A 80 19.77 -6.71 8.98
N VAL A 81 20.89 -6.69 8.24
CA VAL A 81 21.86 -7.79 8.25
C VAL A 81 22.46 -7.96 9.65
N TRP A 82 22.79 -6.86 10.33
CA TRP A 82 23.32 -6.91 11.69
C TRP A 82 22.29 -7.44 12.70
N LEU A 83 21.04 -7.02 12.61
CA LEU A 83 19.95 -7.55 13.44
C LEU A 83 19.79 -9.07 13.25
N LYS A 84 19.75 -9.52 11.99
CA LYS A 84 19.69 -10.95 11.67
C LYS A 84 20.89 -11.72 12.22
N TYR A 85 22.09 -11.14 12.10
CA TYR A 85 23.31 -11.72 12.65
C TYR A 85 23.21 -11.88 14.17
N MET A 86 22.83 -10.83 14.91
CA MET A 86 22.65 -10.93 16.37
C MET A 86 21.60 -11.97 16.77
N ASN A 87 20.47 -12.01 16.06
CA ASN A 87 19.40 -12.98 16.34
C ASN A 87 19.79 -14.43 16.03
N SER A 88 20.80 -14.66 15.19
CA SER A 88 21.30 -16.01 14.92
C SER A 88 22.00 -16.66 16.13
N PHE A 89 22.37 -15.86 17.14
CA PHE A 89 22.97 -16.33 18.40
C PHE A 89 21.99 -16.30 19.59
N ARG A 90 20.69 -16.04 19.35
CA ARG A 90 19.67 -15.88 20.39
C ARG A 90 18.57 -16.94 20.24
N GLY A 91 18.02 -17.41 21.36
CA GLY A 91 16.76 -18.19 21.36
C GLY A 91 15.60 -17.37 20.79
N GLU A 92 14.58 -18.02 20.24
CA GLU A 92 13.43 -17.38 19.57
C GLU A 92 12.75 -16.34 20.48
N GLU A 93 12.62 -16.66 21.76
CA GLU A 93 12.05 -15.82 22.81
C GLU A 93 12.90 -14.59 23.17
N ASN A 94 14.19 -14.62 22.86
CA ASN A 94 15.19 -13.60 23.20
C ASN A 94 15.68 -12.79 21.99
N GLN A 95 15.08 -13.02 20.80
CA GLN A 95 15.43 -12.28 19.60
C GLN A 95 15.07 -10.80 19.72
N LEU A 96 15.98 -9.95 19.24
CA LEU A 96 15.76 -8.53 19.07
C LEU A 96 14.76 -8.31 17.92
N ARG A 97 13.73 -7.50 18.17
CA ARG A 97 12.69 -7.22 17.18
C ARG A 97 12.46 -5.71 17.06
N LEU A 98 12.45 -5.20 15.83
CA LEU A 98 12.13 -3.79 15.57
C LEU A 98 10.63 -3.53 15.64
N THR A 99 9.81 -4.58 15.53
CA THR A 99 8.36 -4.52 15.64
C THR A 99 7.90 -5.50 16.72
N LYS A 100 6.84 -5.15 17.45
CA LYS A 100 6.16 -6.05 18.39
C LYS A 100 4.66 -5.97 18.13
N PRO A 101 3.89 -7.04 18.38
CA PRO A 101 2.43 -6.99 18.34
C PRO A 101 1.91 -5.79 19.15
N GLY A 102 1.02 -5.01 18.57
CA GLY A 102 0.43 -3.82 19.20
C GLY A 102 1.34 -2.59 19.31
N GLN A 103 2.60 -2.64 18.84
CA GLN A 103 3.53 -1.50 18.83
C GLN A 103 3.76 -0.90 17.44
N LEU A 104 2.99 -1.34 16.45
CA LEU A 104 3.05 -0.79 15.10
C LEU A 104 2.42 0.60 15.07
N ASN A 105 3.15 1.56 14.50
CA ASN A 105 2.64 2.91 14.30
C ASN A 105 1.92 2.96 12.96
N GLY A 106 0.65 3.37 12.96
CA GLY A 106 -0.05 3.76 11.74
C GLY A 106 0.38 5.15 11.27
N ILE A 107 0.01 5.49 10.04
CA ILE A 107 0.19 6.80 9.42
C ILE A 107 -1.21 7.43 9.29
N PRO A 108 -1.76 8.07 10.34
CA PRO A 108 -3.14 8.53 10.30
C PRO A 108 -3.33 9.66 9.28
N ILE A 109 -4.54 9.76 8.72
CA ILE A 109 -4.96 10.84 7.81
C ILE A 109 -4.65 12.25 8.32
N THR A 110 -4.63 12.43 9.64
CA THR A 110 -4.34 13.70 10.32
C THR A 110 -2.84 14.04 10.41
N LYS A 111 -1.97 13.05 10.21
CA LYS A 111 -0.52 13.20 10.24
C LYS A 111 0.09 12.37 9.10
N PRO A 112 -0.16 12.77 7.84
CA PRO A 112 0.32 12.02 6.70
C PRO A 112 1.84 12.00 6.66
N ASN A 113 2.40 10.90 6.18
CA ASN A 113 3.82 10.83 5.88
C ASN A 113 4.08 11.61 4.58
N ARG A 114 5.11 12.47 4.60
CA ARG A 114 5.49 13.31 3.48
C ARG A 114 6.98 13.14 3.23
N TYR A 115 7.36 12.69 2.04
CA TYR A 115 8.75 12.37 1.76
C TYR A 115 9.17 12.62 0.31
N ASN A 116 10.43 13.00 0.17
CA ASN A 116 11.17 13.15 -1.08
C ASN A 116 12.68 12.90 -0.79
N PRO A 117 13.57 13.01 -1.80
CA PRO A 117 14.99 12.78 -1.59
C PRO A 117 15.60 13.72 -0.56
N GLU A 118 15.17 14.99 -0.51
CA GLU A 118 15.70 15.97 0.44
C GLU A 118 15.30 15.67 1.88
N THR A 119 14.06 15.21 2.13
CA THR A 119 13.65 14.78 3.47
C THR A 119 14.43 13.54 3.92
N VAL A 120 14.66 12.58 3.02
CA VAL A 120 15.47 11.37 3.30
C VAL A 120 16.91 11.77 3.63
N LYS A 121 17.50 12.70 2.86
CA LYS A 121 18.85 13.23 3.12
C LYS A 121 18.95 13.90 4.48
N ALA A 122 17.99 14.77 4.79
CA ALA A 122 17.95 15.50 6.04
C ALA A 122 17.87 14.54 7.23
N GLU A 123 17.00 13.53 7.17
CA GLU A 123 16.88 12.53 8.22
C GLU A 123 18.13 11.64 8.32
N THR A 124 18.73 11.26 7.19
CA THR A 124 20.01 10.52 7.16
C THR A 124 21.12 11.29 7.88
N ASN A 125 21.26 12.59 7.59
CA ASN A 125 22.23 13.45 8.24
C ASN A 125 21.95 13.61 9.74
N ALA A 126 20.68 13.76 10.13
CA ALA A 126 20.29 13.83 11.53
C ALA A 126 20.62 12.52 12.27
N ILE A 127 20.31 11.36 11.68
CA ILE A 127 20.66 10.05 12.22
C ILE A 127 22.18 9.96 12.41
N LYS A 128 22.99 10.26 11.38
CA LYS A 128 24.45 10.16 11.46
C LYS A 128 25.07 11.08 12.52
N LYS A 129 24.45 12.24 12.76
CA LYS A 129 24.91 13.20 13.78
C LYS A 129 24.64 12.68 15.19
N ASP A 130 23.47 12.08 15.40
CA ASP A 130 22.95 11.84 16.75
C ASP A 130 23.12 10.36 17.21
N ILE A 131 23.27 9.42 16.27
CA ILE A 131 23.42 7.99 16.57
C ILE A 131 24.74 7.71 17.31
N PRO A 132 24.79 6.73 18.25
CA PRO A 132 26.03 6.38 18.93
C PRO A 132 27.14 6.00 17.96
N ALA A 133 28.33 6.57 18.15
CA ALA A 133 29.47 6.43 17.23
C ALA A 133 29.84 4.96 16.96
N GLU A 134 29.72 4.08 17.95
CA GLU A 134 29.99 2.65 17.78
C GLU A 134 28.99 1.97 16.85
N MET A 135 27.70 2.32 16.94
CA MET A 135 26.68 1.84 16.01
C MET A 135 26.92 2.38 14.60
N LEU A 136 27.26 3.67 14.46
CA LEU A 136 27.57 4.26 13.16
C LEU A 136 28.71 3.51 12.46
N LYS A 137 29.80 3.20 13.17
CA LYS A 137 30.94 2.46 12.60
C LYS A 137 30.54 1.09 12.05
N VAL A 138 29.62 0.37 12.71
CA VAL A 138 29.11 -0.92 12.21
C VAL A 138 28.25 -0.70 10.96
N LEU A 139 27.37 0.29 10.98
CA LEU A 139 26.47 0.62 9.87
C LEU A 139 27.22 1.13 8.63
N THR A 140 28.36 1.81 8.81
CA THR A 140 29.24 2.26 7.71
C THR A 140 30.28 1.23 7.30
N GLY A 141 30.34 0.06 7.97
CA GLY A 141 31.31 -1.00 7.69
C GLY A 141 32.73 -0.70 8.15
N SER A 142 32.95 0.34 8.94
CA SER A 142 34.24 0.67 9.55
C SER A 142 34.56 -0.18 10.79
N LYS A 143 33.61 -1.02 11.23
CA LYS A 143 33.75 -2.00 12.30
C LYS A 143 32.97 -3.27 11.96
N GLU A 144 33.47 -4.42 12.39
CA GLU A 144 32.77 -5.71 12.25
C GLU A 144 31.46 -5.73 13.06
N MET A 145 30.51 -6.57 12.62
CA MET A 145 29.22 -6.75 13.31
C MET A 145 29.44 -7.56 14.60
N PRO A 146 29.23 -6.98 15.79
CA PRO A 146 29.30 -7.75 17.03
C PRO A 146 28.07 -8.66 17.18
N GLN A 147 28.24 -9.79 17.89
CA GLN A 147 27.16 -10.76 18.16
C GLN A 147 26.10 -10.23 19.13
N ASN A 148 26.46 -9.23 19.93
CA ASN A 148 25.58 -8.52 20.86
C ASN A 148 25.65 -7.01 20.61
N PRO A 149 24.59 -6.25 20.92
CA PRO A 149 24.65 -4.80 20.82
C PRO A 149 25.74 -4.26 21.75
N MET A 150 26.54 -3.31 21.25
CA MET A 150 27.56 -2.62 22.05
C MET A 150 26.96 -1.56 22.99
N LEU A 151 25.65 -1.39 22.90
CA LEU A 151 24.80 -0.49 23.64
C LEU A 151 23.83 -1.37 24.45
N ASP A 152 23.16 -0.79 25.45
CA ASP A 152 22.00 -1.46 26.01
C ASP A 152 20.93 -1.69 24.91
N GLU A 153 20.13 -2.75 25.07
CA GLU A 153 19.21 -3.18 24.03
C GLU A 153 18.15 -2.13 23.70
N GLU A 154 17.70 -1.35 24.69
CA GLU A 154 16.72 -0.29 24.48
C GLU A 154 17.28 0.81 23.57
N THR A 155 18.48 1.29 23.86
CA THR A 155 19.19 2.26 23.03
C THR A 155 19.46 1.72 21.63
N TYR A 156 19.91 0.46 21.50
CA TYR A 156 20.09 -0.16 20.18
C TYR A 156 18.78 -0.20 19.39
N ILE A 157 17.68 -0.69 19.99
CA ILE A 157 16.38 -0.81 19.32
C ILE A 157 15.83 0.56 18.92
N LEU A 158 15.99 1.59 19.75
CA LEU A 158 15.59 2.96 19.42
C LEU A 158 16.25 3.44 18.13
N TRP A 159 17.57 3.33 18.03
CA TRP A 159 18.32 3.79 16.87
C TRP A 159 18.13 2.89 15.65
N ALA A 160 18.05 1.58 15.86
CA ALA A 160 17.76 0.63 14.80
C ALA A 160 16.39 0.92 14.16
N LYS A 161 15.35 1.21 14.95
CA LYS A 161 14.02 1.64 14.45
C LYS A 161 14.09 2.95 13.65
N ARG A 162 14.91 3.91 14.09
CA ARG A 162 15.05 5.20 13.39
C ARG A 162 15.75 5.03 12.03
N VAL A 163 16.82 4.25 11.98
CA VAL A 163 17.52 3.86 10.73
C VAL A 163 16.56 3.12 9.80
N ASP A 164 15.81 2.16 10.35
CA ASP A 164 14.85 1.32 9.62
C ASP A 164 13.72 2.15 8.99
N LYS A 165 13.15 3.11 9.72
CA LYS A 165 12.12 4.02 9.19
C LYS A 165 12.64 4.87 8.01
N ASN A 166 13.86 5.40 8.13
CA ASN A 166 14.46 6.19 7.06
C ASN A 166 14.80 5.32 5.83
N TYR A 167 15.24 4.08 6.06
CA TYR A 167 15.42 3.06 5.04
C TYR A 167 14.12 2.78 4.26
N GLN A 168 13.02 2.49 4.96
CA GLN A 168 11.71 2.26 4.33
C GLN A 168 11.29 3.44 3.47
N THR A 169 11.45 4.66 3.98
CA THR A 169 11.13 5.89 3.25
C THR A 169 11.99 6.06 1.99
N ALA A 170 13.29 5.77 2.10
CA ALA A 170 14.23 5.84 0.98
C ALA A 170 13.91 4.80 -0.11
N VAL A 171 13.69 3.54 0.26
CA VAL A 171 13.30 2.48 -0.67
C VAL A 171 11.96 2.80 -1.32
N ARG A 172 10.98 3.26 -0.54
CA ARG A 172 9.66 3.63 -1.05
C ARG A 172 9.76 4.74 -2.09
N TRP A 173 10.55 5.81 -1.84
CA TRP A 173 10.82 6.83 -2.85
C TRP A 173 11.40 6.21 -4.12
N THR A 174 12.46 5.41 -4.00
CA THR A 174 13.14 4.78 -5.14
C THR A 174 12.20 3.90 -5.96
N LEU A 175 11.27 3.17 -5.33
CA LEU A 175 10.27 2.36 -6.03
C LEU A 175 9.17 3.20 -6.69
N MET A 176 8.85 4.36 -6.13
CA MET A 176 7.75 5.23 -6.58
C MET A 176 8.17 6.30 -7.61
N GLU A 177 9.44 6.69 -7.64
CA GLU A 177 9.99 7.72 -8.53
C GLU A 177 9.67 7.51 -10.04
N PRO A 178 9.71 6.30 -10.60
CA PRO A 178 9.31 6.08 -12.00
C PRO A 178 7.83 6.38 -12.29
N TYR A 179 7.01 6.45 -11.25
CA TYR A 179 5.55 6.57 -11.32
C TYR A 179 5.04 7.94 -10.86
N LEU A 180 5.90 8.97 -10.70
CA LEU A 180 5.48 10.28 -10.18
C LEU A 180 4.34 10.93 -10.99
N THR A 181 4.28 10.72 -12.31
CA THR A 181 3.17 11.20 -13.13
C THR A 181 1.85 10.52 -12.78
N GLN A 182 1.85 9.18 -12.71
CA GLN A 182 0.66 8.43 -12.26
C GLN A 182 0.26 8.82 -10.83
N LEU A 183 1.24 8.94 -9.94
CA LEU A 183 1.02 9.37 -8.55
C LEU A 183 0.46 10.79 -8.46
N ALA A 184 0.76 11.67 -9.42
CA ALA A 184 0.17 13.00 -9.46
C ALA A 184 -1.33 12.93 -9.80
N ASP A 185 -1.73 12.02 -10.70
CA ASP A 185 -3.14 11.78 -11.03
C ASP A 185 -3.90 11.13 -9.85
N GLU A 186 -3.22 10.30 -9.06
CA GLU A 186 -3.73 9.72 -7.82
C GLU A 186 -4.04 10.79 -6.74
N ARG A 187 -3.63 12.06 -6.91
CA ARG A 187 -4.08 13.17 -6.04
C ARG A 187 -5.60 13.33 -6.02
N SER A 188 -6.29 12.91 -7.08
CA SER A 188 -7.76 12.85 -7.13
C SER A 188 -8.37 11.92 -6.08
N GLN A 189 -7.56 11.03 -5.49
CA GLN A 189 -7.92 10.11 -4.43
C GLN A 189 -7.62 10.67 -3.02
N ASP A 190 -7.00 11.85 -2.90
CA ASP A 190 -6.82 12.48 -1.60
C ASP A 190 -8.20 12.86 -1.04
N VAL A 191 -8.57 12.31 0.12
CA VAL A 191 -9.89 12.49 0.77
C VAL A 191 -9.85 13.35 2.05
N ARG A 192 -8.68 13.88 2.43
CA ARG A 192 -8.53 14.79 3.59
C ARG A 192 -9.51 15.95 3.60
N GLY A 193 -9.84 16.53 2.46
CA GLY A 193 -10.78 17.65 2.35
C GLY A 193 -12.19 17.25 2.79
N TYR A 194 -12.67 16.09 2.34
CA TYR A 194 -13.92 15.50 2.82
C TYR A 194 -13.84 15.21 4.33
N TYR A 195 -12.76 14.54 4.77
CA TYR A 195 -12.55 14.17 6.16
C TYR A 195 -12.62 15.38 7.10
N TYR A 196 -11.83 16.43 6.85
CA TYR A 196 -11.77 17.58 7.75
C TYR A 196 -13.06 18.39 7.73
N LEU A 197 -13.65 18.65 6.55
CA LEU A 197 -14.92 19.38 6.46
C LEU A 197 -16.03 18.64 7.23
N ASN A 198 -16.08 17.31 7.13
CA ASN A 198 -17.09 16.50 7.83
C ASN A 198 -16.92 16.48 9.37
N GLN A 199 -15.74 16.82 9.89
CA GLN A 199 -15.47 16.92 11.34
C GLN A 199 -15.74 18.32 11.91
N MET A 200 -15.95 19.33 11.06
CA MET A 200 -16.17 20.70 11.52
C MET A 200 -17.58 20.89 12.11
N GLN A 201 -17.64 21.33 13.36
CA GLN A 201 -18.90 21.75 13.97
C GLN A 201 -19.35 23.10 13.39
N ASN A 202 -20.66 23.29 13.21
CA ASN A 202 -21.24 24.52 12.65
C ASN A 202 -20.69 24.90 11.26
N LEU A 203 -20.32 23.91 10.44
CA LEU A 203 -19.69 24.12 9.13
C LEU A 203 -20.44 25.10 8.24
N GLU A 204 -21.78 25.01 8.16
CA GLU A 204 -22.59 25.94 7.36
C GLU A 204 -22.34 27.40 7.75
N ASN A 205 -22.40 27.73 9.04
CA ASN A 205 -22.18 29.08 9.54
C ASN A 205 -20.75 29.55 9.25
N ILE A 206 -19.76 28.67 9.43
CA ILE A 206 -18.35 28.96 9.12
C ILE A 206 -18.17 29.29 7.64
N LEU A 207 -18.76 28.50 6.74
CA LEU A 207 -18.65 28.70 5.29
C LEU A 207 -19.43 29.93 4.81
N ARG A 208 -20.61 30.22 5.38
CA ARG A 208 -21.37 31.45 5.08
C ARG A 208 -20.65 32.70 5.57
N ALA A 209 -19.97 32.61 6.72
CA ALA A 209 -19.19 33.68 7.30
C ALA A 209 -17.68 33.58 6.97
N PHE A 210 -17.33 32.98 5.83
CA PHE A 210 -15.94 32.64 5.47
C PHE A 210 -14.95 33.80 5.63
N ASN A 211 -15.28 34.99 5.11
CA ASN A 211 -14.39 36.16 5.16
C ASN A 211 -14.17 36.71 6.58
N SER A 212 -14.97 36.30 7.57
CA SER A 212 -14.81 36.67 8.98
C SER A 212 -13.98 35.65 9.78
N GLN A 213 -13.64 34.50 9.18
CA GLN A 213 -12.84 33.48 9.85
C GLN A 213 -11.37 33.91 9.97
N PRO A 214 -10.62 33.37 10.95
CA PRO A 214 -9.18 33.55 11.01
C PRO A 214 -8.49 33.16 9.69
N ILE A 215 -7.39 33.84 9.34
CA ILE A 215 -6.70 33.63 8.06
C ILE A 215 -6.22 32.19 7.87
N GLU A 216 -5.78 31.54 8.95
CA GLU A 216 -5.37 30.13 8.96
C GLU A 216 -6.55 29.23 8.59
N THR A 217 -7.70 29.42 9.26
CA THR A 217 -8.95 28.71 8.96
C THR A 217 -9.43 28.95 7.52
N GLN A 218 -9.30 30.18 7.02
CA GLN A 218 -9.64 30.47 5.61
C GLN A 218 -8.74 29.69 4.64
N ASN A 219 -7.45 29.56 4.94
CA ASN A 219 -6.52 28.84 4.09
C ASN A 219 -6.77 27.33 4.13
N ASP A 220 -7.05 26.77 5.30
CA ASP A 220 -7.43 25.36 5.45
C ASP A 220 -8.72 25.03 4.69
N ILE A 221 -9.76 25.85 4.85
CA ILE A 221 -11.03 25.67 4.14
C ILE A 221 -10.83 25.80 2.62
N LYS A 222 -10.02 26.75 2.13
CA LYS A 222 -9.71 26.86 0.69
C LYS A 222 -9.12 25.55 0.16
N GLU A 223 -8.16 24.98 0.89
CA GLU A 223 -7.52 23.74 0.52
C GLU A 223 -8.52 22.57 0.49
N TRP A 224 -9.32 22.41 1.54
CA TRP A 224 -10.29 21.33 1.63
C TRP A 224 -11.39 21.44 0.58
N LEU A 225 -11.87 22.65 0.28
CA LEU A 225 -12.85 22.89 -0.78
C LEU A 225 -12.27 22.61 -2.18
N ARG A 226 -11.02 23.01 -2.41
CA ARG A 226 -10.30 22.65 -3.65
C ARG A 226 -10.26 21.14 -3.80
N GLN A 227 -9.92 20.43 -2.73
CA GLN A 227 -9.77 18.99 -2.74
C GLN A 227 -11.07 18.25 -3.07
N ILE A 228 -12.19 18.56 -2.41
CA ILE A 228 -13.48 17.93 -2.74
C ILE A 228 -13.96 18.28 -4.16
N CYS A 229 -13.55 19.44 -4.70
CA CYS A 229 -13.74 19.78 -6.11
C CYS A 229 -12.93 18.84 -7.02
N VAL A 230 -11.66 18.55 -6.68
CA VAL A 230 -10.83 17.60 -7.45
C VAL A 230 -11.42 16.19 -7.37
N ASN A 231 -11.85 15.71 -6.20
CA ASN A 231 -12.49 14.40 -6.05
C ASN A 231 -13.73 14.28 -6.97
N SER A 232 -14.51 15.36 -7.08
CA SER A 232 -15.72 15.39 -7.91
C SER A 232 -15.43 15.51 -9.41
N ALA A 233 -14.41 16.29 -9.80
CA ALA A 233 -14.14 16.61 -11.20
C ALA A 233 -13.13 15.66 -11.85
N GLY A 234 -12.38 14.89 -11.07
CA GLY A 234 -11.30 14.01 -11.53
C GLY A 234 -10.03 14.74 -11.97
N LEU A 235 -10.05 16.08 -12.05
CA LEU A 235 -8.92 16.91 -12.48
C LEU A 235 -8.81 18.17 -11.61
N SER A 236 -7.58 18.60 -11.36
CA SER A 236 -7.29 19.85 -10.63
C SER A 236 -7.65 21.11 -11.42
N ALA A 237 -7.68 21.01 -12.74
CA ALA A 237 -7.88 22.13 -13.65
C ALA A 237 -9.17 22.91 -13.33
N GLY A 238 -9.00 24.16 -12.89
CA GLY A 238 -10.09 25.09 -12.61
C GLY A 238 -10.70 25.00 -11.22
N CYS A 239 -10.30 24.05 -10.35
CA CYS A 239 -10.79 24.01 -8.97
C CYS A 239 -10.34 25.24 -8.16
N ASP A 240 -9.09 25.70 -8.30
CA ASP A 240 -8.62 26.95 -7.66
C ASP A 240 -9.47 28.15 -8.09
N LYS A 241 -9.75 28.27 -9.40
CA LYS A 241 -10.58 29.36 -9.93
C LYS A 241 -12.01 29.29 -9.38
N LYS A 242 -12.59 28.10 -9.27
CA LYS A 242 -13.94 27.90 -8.71
C LYS A 242 -13.99 28.29 -7.24
N VAL A 243 -13.00 27.88 -6.44
CA VAL A 243 -12.87 28.28 -5.02
C VAL A 243 -12.74 29.79 -4.91
N ALA A 244 -11.79 30.40 -5.63
CA ALA A 244 -11.58 31.85 -5.61
C ALA A 244 -12.84 32.63 -6.02
N THR A 245 -13.54 32.19 -7.07
CA THR A 245 -14.80 32.80 -7.53
C THR A 245 -15.89 32.68 -6.47
N SER A 246 -16.00 31.54 -5.79
CA SER A 246 -16.99 31.35 -4.71
C SER A 246 -16.71 32.28 -3.52
N ILE A 247 -15.45 32.52 -3.17
CA ILE A 247 -15.06 33.43 -2.10
C ILE A 247 -15.42 34.88 -2.47
N GLN A 248 -15.04 35.31 -3.68
CA GLN A 248 -15.34 36.66 -4.18
C GLN A 248 -16.85 36.93 -4.25
N SER A 249 -17.64 35.91 -4.61
CA SER A 249 -19.10 36.02 -4.72
C SER A 249 -19.86 35.67 -3.43
N GLN A 250 -19.15 35.40 -2.32
CA GLN A 250 -19.74 34.98 -1.03
C GLN A 250 -20.63 33.73 -1.14
N LYS A 251 -20.26 32.78 -2.00
CA LYS A 251 -20.97 31.52 -2.28
C LYS A 251 -20.18 30.26 -1.88
N VAL A 252 -19.42 30.35 -0.79
CA VAL A 252 -18.51 29.28 -0.35
C VAL A 252 -19.29 28.04 0.11
N TYR A 253 -20.42 28.23 0.80
CA TYR A 253 -21.27 27.12 1.24
C TYR A 253 -21.95 26.39 0.07
N GLU A 254 -22.36 27.13 -0.96
CA GLU A 254 -22.94 26.56 -2.18
C GLU A 254 -21.91 25.76 -2.98
N LEU A 255 -20.65 26.21 -2.99
CA LEU A 255 -19.54 25.44 -3.56
C LEU A 255 -19.34 24.12 -2.80
N TYR A 256 -19.36 24.16 -1.46
CA TYR A 256 -19.29 22.98 -0.61
C TYR A 256 -20.40 21.97 -0.94
N LEU A 257 -21.67 22.41 -0.94
CA LEU A 257 -22.81 21.55 -1.25
C LEU A 257 -22.69 20.88 -2.63
N LYS A 258 -22.14 21.61 -3.61
CA LYS A 258 -21.94 21.09 -4.97
C LYS A 258 -20.92 19.96 -5.05
N TYR A 259 -19.83 20.04 -4.30
CA TYR A 259 -18.68 19.12 -4.45
C TYR A 259 -18.53 18.10 -3.32
N MET A 260 -19.22 18.29 -2.19
CA MET A 260 -19.20 17.35 -1.08
C MET A 260 -19.60 15.92 -1.48
N PRO A 261 -20.63 15.69 -2.33
CA PRO A 261 -20.99 14.33 -2.75
C PRO A 261 -19.88 13.58 -3.49
N GLY A 262 -19.02 14.27 -4.25
CA GLY A 262 -17.90 13.63 -4.91
C GLY A 262 -16.78 13.25 -3.94
N GLY A 263 -16.48 14.11 -2.96
CA GLY A 263 -15.57 13.78 -1.86
C GLY A 263 -16.06 12.56 -1.06
N GLN A 264 -17.35 12.53 -0.72
CA GLN A 264 -17.98 11.40 -0.04
C GLN A 264 -17.90 10.11 -0.87
N LYS A 265 -18.22 10.17 -2.17
CA LYS A 265 -18.16 9.00 -3.06
C LYS A 265 -16.74 8.40 -3.11
N THR A 266 -15.70 9.24 -3.15
CA THR A 266 -14.31 8.77 -3.13
C THR A 266 -13.99 8.14 -1.78
N TRP A 267 -14.37 8.78 -0.66
CA TRP A 267 -14.21 8.22 0.69
C TRP A 267 -14.88 6.85 0.83
N ASP A 268 -16.16 6.73 0.47
CA ASP A 268 -16.95 5.50 0.59
C ASP A 268 -16.39 4.36 -0.29
N SER A 269 -15.68 4.71 -1.37
CA SER A 269 -15.08 3.71 -2.27
C SER A 269 -13.98 2.87 -1.62
N TYR A 270 -13.39 3.34 -0.52
CA TYR A 270 -12.40 2.63 0.28
C TYR A 270 -12.99 1.61 1.26
N PHE A 271 -14.30 1.66 1.51
CA PHE A 271 -14.96 0.84 2.53
C PHE A 271 -16.02 -0.11 1.97
N LYS A 272 -16.19 -0.15 0.65
CA LYS A 272 -17.11 -1.05 -0.04
C LYS A 272 -16.43 -2.34 -0.48
N LEU A 273 -17.23 -3.37 -0.71
CA LEU A 273 -16.78 -4.61 -1.35
C LEU A 273 -16.81 -4.49 -2.88
N TYR A 274 -15.81 -5.09 -3.51
CA TYR A 274 -15.73 -5.31 -4.94
C TYR A 274 -15.70 -6.82 -5.19
N ASN A 275 -16.43 -7.26 -6.23
CA ASN A 275 -16.52 -8.68 -6.61
C ASN A 275 -16.90 -9.59 -5.42
N PRO A 276 -18.04 -9.34 -4.74
CA PRO A 276 -18.44 -10.17 -3.62
C PRO A 276 -18.65 -11.62 -4.06
N ARG A 277 -17.99 -12.54 -3.33
CA ARG A 277 -18.06 -14.00 -3.44
C ARG A 277 -19.49 -14.59 -3.38
N PRO A 278 -20.09 -15.07 -4.49
CA PRO A 278 -21.44 -15.62 -4.49
C PRO A 278 -21.58 -16.93 -3.69
N GLU A 279 -20.49 -17.68 -3.57
CA GLU A 279 -20.39 -18.95 -2.85
C GLU A 279 -20.23 -18.80 -1.34
N MET A 280 -20.15 -17.57 -0.81
CA MET A 280 -20.28 -17.32 0.62
C MET A 280 -21.67 -17.77 1.09
N GLU A 281 -21.69 -18.62 2.13
CA GLU A 281 -22.90 -19.11 2.78
C GLU A 281 -23.16 -18.29 4.05
N TRP A 282 -24.12 -17.36 3.98
CA TRP A 282 -24.60 -16.62 5.14
C TRP A 282 -26.09 -16.33 4.95
N THR A 283 -26.92 -16.83 5.87
CA THR A 283 -28.39 -16.77 5.76
C THR A 283 -28.99 -16.14 7.00
N ASP A 284 -30.22 -15.65 6.92
CA ASP A 284 -30.94 -15.12 8.09
C ASP A 284 -31.25 -16.21 9.13
N VAL A 285 -31.43 -17.46 8.69
CA VAL A 285 -31.59 -18.65 9.55
C VAL A 285 -30.37 -18.86 10.45
N ASP A 286 -29.15 -18.72 9.92
CA ASP A 286 -27.90 -18.72 10.68
C ASP A 286 -27.18 -17.37 10.54
N SER A 287 -27.83 -16.32 11.03
CA SER A 287 -27.27 -14.97 10.94
C SER A 287 -26.01 -14.78 11.78
N SER A 288 -25.72 -15.69 12.72
CA SER A 288 -24.51 -15.69 13.54
C SER A 288 -23.26 -16.22 12.84
N ARG A 289 -23.40 -16.87 11.68
CA ARG A 289 -22.25 -17.50 11.04
C ARG A 289 -22.25 -17.31 9.53
N ALA A 290 -21.14 -16.81 9.02
CA ALA A 290 -20.80 -16.88 7.60
C ALA A 290 -19.81 -18.02 7.36
N ILE A 291 -19.95 -18.74 6.24
CA ILE A 291 -19.06 -19.84 5.86
C ILE A 291 -18.54 -19.60 4.45
N LEU A 292 -17.21 -19.65 4.29
CA LEU A 292 -16.56 -19.58 2.98
C LEU A 292 -15.92 -20.96 2.65
N PRO A 293 -16.28 -21.59 1.53
CA PRO A 293 -15.55 -22.75 1.04
C PRO A 293 -14.08 -22.42 0.77
N PHE A 294 -13.16 -23.15 1.41
CA PHE A 294 -11.72 -22.93 1.33
C PHE A 294 -11.02 -24.25 1.02
N ARG A 295 -9.98 -24.24 0.18
CA ARG A 295 -9.27 -25.47 -0.20
C ARG A 295 -8.44 -25.96 0.97
N ASP A 296 -8.61 -27.23 1.33
CA ASP A 296 -7.79 -27.87 2.35
C ASP A 296 -6.30 -27.82 1.95
N PRO A 297 -5.41 -27.18 2.74
CA PRO A 297 -3.98 -27.12 2.44
C PRO A 297 -3.27 -28.47 2.65
N THR A 298 -3.95 -29.49 3.19
CA THR A 298 -3.45 -30.84 3.57
C THR A 298 -2.39 -30.84 4.68
N ASN A 299 -1.63 -29.76 4.82
CA ASN A 299 -0.67 -29.53 5.90
C ASN A 299 -1.40 -28.98 7.13
N THR A 300 -1.41 -29.75 8.22
CA THR A 300 -2.06 -29.40 9.49
C THR A 300 -1.55 -28.10 10.09
N SER A 301 -0.26 -27.77 9.94
CA SER A 301 0.32 -26.52 10.44
C SER A 301 -0.28 -25.31 9.73
N ILE A 302 -0.38 -25.37 8.39
CA ILE A 302 -1.01 -24.32 7.58
C ILE A 302 -2.50 -24.22 7.89
N LEU A 303 -3.21 -25.35 8.01
CA LEU A 303 -4.62 -25.37 8.37
C LEU A 303 -4.87 -24.66 9.72
N ASN A 304 -4.09 -24.99 10.75
CA ASN A 304 -4.20 -24.37 12.06
C ASN A 304 -3.86 -22.87 12.01
N PHE A 305 -2.83 -22.50 11.24
CA PHE A 305 -2.47 -21.11 11.02
C PHE A 305 -3.61 -20.32 10.36
N LEU A 306 -4.28 -20.87 9.34
CA LEU A 306 -5.41 -20.23 8.67
C LEU A 306 -6.59 -20.06 9.64
N LYS A 307 -6.96 -21.08 10.40
CA LYS A 307 -8.03 -20.98 11.40
C LYS A 307 -7.75 -19.91 12.45
N LEU A 308 -6.56 -19.98 13.07
CA LEU A 308 -6.15 -19.07 14.14
C LEU A 308 -6.04 -17.61 13.67
N ASN A 309 -5.73 -17.36 12.40
CA ASN A 309 -5.57 -15.99 11.93
C ASN A 309 -6.83 -15.46 11.28
N ILE A 310 -7.49 -16.25 10.43
CA ILE A 310 -8.67 -15.79 9.70
C ILE A 310 -9.92 -15.87 10.59
N GLU A 311 -10.27 -17.04 11.13
CA GLU A 311 -11.53 -17.19 11.87
C GLU A 311 -11.54 -16.38 13.17
N ASP A 312 -10.38 -16.23 13.82
CA ASP A 312 -10.26 -15.46 15.06
C ASP A 312 -10.23 -13.94 14.86
N GLU A 313 -9.72 -13.45 13.73
CA GLU A 313 -9.79 -12.02 13.41
C GLU A 313 -11.17 -11.65 12.86
N TRP A 314 -11.77 -12.51 12.04
CA TRP A 314 -13.03 -12.24 11.37
C TRP A 314 -14.26 -12.62 12.22
N LYS A 315 -14.38 -11.99 13.40
CA LYS A 315 -15.51 -12.15 14.34
C LYS A 315 -15.98 -10.81 14.91
N TRP A 316 -17.29 -10.66 15.13
CA TRP A 316 -17.90 -9.42 15.65
C TRP A 316 -19.19 -9.69 16.42
N ASP A 317 -19.27 -9.28 17.69
CA ASP A 317 -20.51 -9.30 18.48
C ASP A 317 -21.31 -10.63 18.40
N GLY A 318 -20.61 -11.75 18.59
CA GLY A 318 -21.19 -13.10 18.49
C GLY A 318 -21.30 -13.66 17.07
N TRP A 319 -21.14 -12.85 16.03
CA TRP A 319 -20.97 -13.32 14.66
C TRP A 319 -19.54 -13.81 14.39
N THR A 320 -19.41 -14.86 13.58
CA THR A 320 -18.11 -15.40 13.12
C THR A 320 -18.11 -15.73 11.63
N LEU A 321 -16.94 -15.57 11.00
CA LEU A 321 -16.64 -16.17 9.71
C LEU A 321 -15.86 -17.48 9.93
N GLY A 322 -16.37 -18.58 9.38
CA GLY A 322 -15.70 -19.87 9.36
C GLY A 322 -15.20 -20.25 7.97
N LEU A 323 -14.10 -21.01 7.93
CA LEU A 323 -13.59 -21.62 6.71
C LEU A 323 -14.05 -23.08 6.63
N ASP A 324 -14.75 -23.43 5.55
CA ASP A 324 -15.11 -24.81 5.26
C ASP A 324 -14.04 -25.45 4.36
N PHE A 325 -13.11 -26.17 5.00
CA PHE A 325 -11.99 -26.83 4.34
C PHE A 325 -12.46 -28.06 3.54
N ARG A 326 -12.46 -27.93 2.21
CA ARG A 326 -12.86 -28.97 1.27
C ARG A 326 -11.70 -29.32 0.35
N GLY A 327 -11.62 -30.58 -0.10
CA GLY A 327 -10.61 -30.99 -1.10
C GLY A 327 -10.75 -30.26 -2.45
N LYS A 328 -11.95 -29.78 -2.79
CA LYS A 328 -12.22 -28.94 -3.96
C LYS A 328 -12.91 -27.64 -3.53
N ALA A 329 -12.16 -26.56 -3.56
CA ALA A 329 -12.66 -25.19 -3.44
C ALA A 329 -11.75 -24.25 -4.24
N ASP A 330 -12.29 -23.11 -4.64
CA ASP A 330 -11.58 -22.12 -5.45
C ASP A 330 -10.62 -21.28 -4.62
N VAL A 331 -11.07 -20.82 -3.44
CA VAL A 331 -10.23 -20.03 -2.54
C VAL A 331 -9.16 -20.91 -1.90
N HIS A 332 -7.91 -20.49 -1.96
CA HIS A 332 -6.78 -21.22 -1.38
C HIS A 332 -5.59 -20.31 -1.08
N VAL A 333 -4.63 -20.85 -0.32
CA VAL A 333 -3.34 -20.23 -0.06
C VAL A 333 -2.22 -20.99 -0.78
N GLU A 334 -1.27 -20.26 -1.36
CA GLU A 334 -0.04 -20.78 -1.94
C GLU A 334 1.16 -20.13 -1.26
N PHE A 335 2.16 -20.93 -0.89
CA PHE A 335 3.42 -20.44 -0.33
C PHE A 335 4.48 -20.48 -1.42
N VAL A 336 5.06 -19.32 -1.74
CA VAL A 336 6.08 -19.18 -2.78
C VAL A 336 7.29 -18.45 -2.20
N PRO A 337 8.51 -19.00 -2.29
CA PRO A 337 9.69 -18.37 -1.71
C PRO A 337 9.97 -16.97 -2.28
N GLY A 338 10.07 -15.97 -1.40
CA GLY A 338 10.54 -14.61 -1.73
C GLY A 338 9.50 -13.75 -2.44
N VAL A 339 8.23 -14.10 -2.40
CA VAL A 339 7.17 -13.26 -2.95
C VAL A 339 6.70 -12.22 -1.93
N THR A 340 6.27 -11.06 -2.41
CA THR A 340 5.44 -10.18 -1.58
C THR A 340 4.04 -10.78 -1.51
N PRO A 341 3.48 -10.97 -0.30
CA PRO A 341 2.13 -11.49 -0.17
C PRO A 341 1.11 -10.65 -0.93
N HIS A 342 0.13 -11.30 -1.53
CA HIS A 342 -0.92 -10.67 -2.31
C HIS A 342 -2.08 -11.63 -2.57
N VAL A 343 -3.24 -11.08 -2.93
CA VAL A 343 -4.30 -11.83 -3.64
C VAL A 343 -4.20 -11.56 -5.14
N ASN A 344 -4.57 -12.54 -5.96
CA ASN A 344 -4.67 -12.41 -7.42
C ASN A 344 -5.81 -11.49 -7.92
N GLY A 345 -6.07 -10.39 -7.22
CA GLY A 345 -7.12 -9.41 -7.45
C GLY A 345 -8.09 -9.31 -6.29
N VAL A 346 -8.81 -8.19 -6.20
CA VAL A 346 -9.86 -8.00 -5.19
C VAL A 346 -11.05 -8.91 -5.54
N GLY A 347 -11.47 -9.72 -4.56
CA GLY A 347 -12.40 -10.84 -4.75
C GLY A 347 -11.74 -12.07 -5.38
N GLY A 348 -10.41 -12.12 -5.46
CA GLY A 348 -9.63 -13.21 -6.06
C GLY A 348 -9.68 -14.52 -5.26
N ASN A 349 -9.10 -15.57 -5.84
CA ASN A 349 -9.12 -16.94 -5.32
C ASN A 349 -7.82 -17.34 -4.61
N THR A 350 -6.68 -16.78 -5.01
CA THR A 350 -5.37 -17.25 -4.57
C THR A 350 -4.75 -16.20 -3.68
N ILE A 351 -4.53 -16.57 -2.41
CA ILE A 351 -3.66 -15.81 -1.51
C ILE A 351 -2.25 -16.38 -1.67
N THR A 352 -1.31 -15.58 -2.16
CA THR A 352 0.10 -15.97 -2.21
C THR A 352 0.82 -15.41 -0.98
N MET A 353 1.58 -16.25 -0.27
CA MET A 353 2.36 -15.92 0.92
C MET A 353 3.85 -16.26 0.70
N ASP A 354 4.76 -15.61 1.43
CA ASP A 354 6.19 -15.93 1.38
C ASP A 354 6.52 -17.21 2.18
N ASP A 355 7.04 -18.23 1.51
CA ASP A 355 7.45 -19.49 2.14
C ASP A 355 8.71 -19.36 3.02
N ASN A 356 9.50 -18.28 2.83
CA ASN A 356 10.68 -18.03 3.65
C ASN A 356 10.35 -17.36 4.99
N ALA A 357 9.10 -16.92 5.19
CA ALA A 357 8.69 -16.17 6.37
C ALA A 357 8.07 -17.13 7.42
N PRO A 358 8.57 -17.16 8.67
CA PRO A 358 8.01 -18.05 9.69
C PRO A 358 6.56 -17.70 10.01
N LEU A 359 5.67 -18.70 10.08
CA LEU A 359 4.25 -18.52 10.42
C LEU A 359 4.02 -17.94 11.83
N SER A 360 5.01 -18.08 12.73
CA SER A 360 4.98 -17.50 14.07
C SER A 360 5.20 -15.99 14.07
N GLU A 361 5.73 -15.41 12.99
CA GLU A 361 5.94 -13.98 12.88
C GLU A 361 4.61 -13.23 12.83
N TRP A 362 4.47 -12.23 13.72
CA TRP A 362 3.29 -11.37 13.77
C TRP A 362 2.98 -10.74 12.40
N ASP A 363 4.03 -10.37 11.67
CA ASP A 363 3.89 -9.75 10.37
C ASP A 363 3.25 -10.69 9.34
N VAL A 364 3.53 -12.00 9.41
CA VAL A 364 2.93 -13.02 8.56
C VAL A 364 1.48 -13.29 8.95
N GLN A 365 1.22 -13.35 10.27
CA GLN A 365 -0.12 -13.52 10.85
C GLN A 365 -1.07 -12.38 10.50
N TRP A 366 -0.61 -11.13 10.58
CA TRP A 366 -1.41 -9.99 10.17
C TRP A 366 -1.64 -9.99 8.66
N THR A 367 -0.60 -10.30 7.88
CA THR A 367 -0.69 -10.26 6.41
C THR A 367 -1.75 -11.24 5.90
N ILE A 368 -1.82 -12.48 6.39
CA ILE A 368 -2.87 -13.41 5.96
C ILE A 368 -4.29 -12.90 6.28
N ARG A 369 -4.48 -12.16 7.39
CA ARG A 369 -5.78 -11.58 7.75
C ARG A 369 -6.21 -10.49 6.78
N HIS A 370 -5.25 -9.65 6.41
CA HIS A 370 -5.43 -8.56 5.45
C HIS A 370 -5.68 -9.09 4.03
N GLU A 371 -4.84 -10.01 3.55
CA GLU A 371 -5.04 -10.66 2.24
C GLU A 371 -6.38 -11.39 2.18
N PHE A 372 -6.81 -12.04 3.27
CA PHE A 372 -8.14 -12.63 3.32
C PHE A 372 -9.27 -11.59 3.18
N GLY A 373 -9.08 -10.37 3.70
CA GLY A 373 -9.99 -9.25 3.43
C GLY A 373 -10.12 -8.93 1.94
N HIS A 374 -9.03 -9.01 1.18
CA HIS A 374 -9.09 -8.87 -0.28
C HIS A 374 -9.83 -10.02 -0.96
N VAL A 375 -9.74 -11.26 -0.46
CA VAL A 375 -10.58 -12.38 -0.94
C VAL A 375 -12.07 -12.07 -0.73
N LEU A 376 -12.42 -11.46 0.40
CA LEU A 376 -13.79 -11.00 0.68
C LEU A 376 -14.19 -9.77 -0.15
N GLY A 377 -13.28 -9.19 -0.93
CA GLY A 377 -13.58 -8.06 -1.80
C GLY A 377 -13.30 -6.69 -1.19
N PHE A 378 -12.73 -6.61 0.01
CA PHE A 378 -12.27 -5.33 0.54
C PHE A 378 -11.06 -4.81 -0.25
N VAL A 379 -10.97 -3.50 -0.40
CA VAL A 379 -9.80 -2.81 -0.95
C VAL A 379 -8.93 -2.26 0.18
N ASP A 380 -7.68 -1.94 -0.13
CA ASP A 380 -6.84 -1.15 0.75
C ASP A 380 -7.47 0.21 1.02
N CYS A 381 -7.40 0.67 2.27
CA CYS A 381 -7.87 2.00 2.66
C CYS A 381 -6.73 2.93 3.09
N TYR A 382 -5.73 3.04 2.22
CA TYR A 382 -4.70 4.07 2.29
C TYR A 382 -4.65 4.89 0.98
N VAL A 383 -4.10 6.09 1.08
CA VAL A 383 -3.90 7.01 -0.05
C VAL A 383 -2.42 7.26 -0.21
N GLU A 384 -1.95 7.32 -1.45
CA GLU A 384 -0.61 7.76 -1.81
C GLU A 384 -0.63 8.55 -3.11
N PHE A 385 -0.06 9.75 -3.12
CA PHE A 385 0.00 10.59 -4.31
C PHE A 385 1.24 11.49 -4.29
N TYR A 386 1.60 12.02 -5.46
CA TYR A 386 2.68 12.99 -5.62
C TYR A 386 2.10 14.40 -5.76
N ASP A 387 2.58 15.34 -4.95
CA ASP A 387 2.30 16.76 -5.15
C ASP A 387 3.41 17.38 -6.02
N PRO A 388 3.14 17.73 -7.29
CA PRO A 388 4.14 18.30 -8.20
C PRO A 388 4.58 19.72 -7.80
N THR A 389 3.78 20.45 -7.02
CA THR A 389 4.12 21.80 -6.56
C THR A 389 5.19 21.74 -5.48
N GLU A 390 5.02 20.84 -4.51
CA GLU A 390 5.96 20.66 -3.41
C GLU A 390 7.06 19.64 -3.71
N LYS A 391 6.91 18.89 -4.81
CA LYS A 391 7.77 17.77 -5.21
C LYS A 391 7.92 16.75 -4.08
N ILE A 392 6.79 16.34 -3.51
CA ILE A 392 6.75 15.43 -2.37
C ILE A 392 5.69 14.35 -2.58
N ILE A 393 6.00 13.11 -2.19
CA ILE A 393 4.98 12.06 -2.08
C ILE A 393 4.34 12.18 -0.70
N THR A 394 3.02 12.13 -0.67
CA THR A 394 2.22 12.10 0.55
C THR A 394 1.49 10.76 0.63
N ASN A 395 1.57 10.08 1.77
CA ASN A 395 0.73 8.92 2.04
C ASN A 395 0.15 8.91 3.45
N TYR A 396 -1.00 8.25 3.61
CA TYR A 396 -1.69 8.08 4.89
C TYR A 396 -2.74 6.97 4.81
N GLN A 397 -3.14 6.49 5.97
CA GLN A 397 -4.18 5.49 6.19
C GLN A 397 -5.45 6.21 6.67
N LEU A 398 -6.61 5.86 6.11
CA LEU A 398 -7.87 6.53 6.41
C LEU A 398 -8.32 6.28 7.85
N ASP A 399 -8.13 5.05 8.33
CA ASP A 399 -8.41 4.63 9.71
C ASP A 399 -7.33 3.65 10.17
N ILE A 400 -6.49 4.06 11.13
CA ILE A 400 -5.38 3.21 11.61
C ILE A 400 -5.84 2.00 12.44
N ASP A 401 -7.10 1.98 12.87
CA ASP A 401 -7.67 0.86 13.63
C ASP A 401 -8.42 -0.13 12.72
N ASN A 402 -8.48 0.14 11.40
CA ASN A 402 -9.12 -0.72 10.41
C ASN A 402 -8.12 -1.71 9.78
N LEU A 403 -8.47 -3.01 9.78
CA LEU A 403 -7.63 -4.10 9.25
C LEU A 403 -7.18 -3.90 7.79
N MET A 404 -8.01 -3.27 6.97
CA MET A 404 -7.73 -3.03 5.54
C MET A 404 -6.93 -1.74 5.31
N CYS A 405 -6.71 -0.92 6.34
CA CYS A 405 -5.98 0.34 6.25
C CYS A 405 -4.58 0.21 6.83
N SER A 406 -4.42 -0.53 7.93
CA SER A 406 -3.20 -0.51 8.75
C SER A 406 -2.89 -1.83 9.42
N ARG A 407 -1.58 -2.06 9.63
CA ARG A 407 -1.06 -3.18 10.40
C ARG A 407 -1.38 -3.13 11.90
N LYS A 408 -1.78 -1.96 12.39
CA LYS A 408 -2.34 -1.80 13.74
C LYS A 408 -3.82 -2.22 13.79
N GLY A 409 -4.48 -2.22 12.64
CA GLY A 409 -5.91 -2.39 12.53
C GLY A 409 -6.41 -3.80 12.82
N ARG A 410 -7.72 -3.86 13.09
CA ARG A 410 -8.47 -5.08 13.39
C ARG A 410 -9.78 -5.08 12.64
N LEU A 411 -10.50 -6.20 12.67
CA LEU A 411 -11.90 -6.19 12.28
C LEU A 411 -12.66 -5.15 13.11
N GLN A 412 -13.52 -4.40 12.44
CA GLN A 412 -14.38 -3.37 13.02
C GLN A 412 -15.84 -3.63 12.65
N LYS A 413 -16.77 -2.98 13.35
CA LYS A 413 -18.21 -3.00 13.03
C LYS A 413 -18.50 -2.74 11.55
N THR A 414 -17.80 -1.78 10.95
CA THR A 414 -17.97 -1.39 9.55
C THR A 414 -17.72 -2.55 8.59
N HIS A 415 -16.70 -3.39 8.84
CA HIS A 415 -16.47 -4.59 8.05
C HIS A 415 -17.65 -5.56 8.12
N PHE A 416 -18.13 -5.84 9.34
CA PHE A 416 -19.28 -6.71 9.55
C PHE A 416 -20.52 -6.20 8.84
N GLU A 417 -20.87 -4.91 8.99
CA GLU A 417 -22.05 -4.34 8.33
C GLU A 417 -21.93 -4.34 6.81
N THR A 418 -20.74 -4.03 6.26
CA THR A 418 -20.50 -4.10 4.81
C THR A 418 -20.64 -5.53 4.30
N MET A 419 -20.08 -6.52 5.01
CA MET A 419 -20.24 -7.92 4.65
C MET A 419 -21.69 -8.38 4.77
N LYS A 420 -22.39 -8.01 5.83
CA LYS A 420 -23.80 -8.34 6.05
C LYS A 420 -24.66 -7.82 4.90
N ALA A 421 -24.45 -6.57 4.49
CA ALA A 421 -25.15 -5.96 3.37
C ALA A 421 -24.89 -6.68 2.04
N ALA A 422 -23.71 -7.26 1.84
CA ALA A 422 -23.32 -7.92 0.60
C ALA A 422 -23.65 -9.42 0.54
N TYR A 423 -23.55 -10.12 1.68
CA TYR A 423 -23.53 -11.59 1.73
C TYR A 423 -24.73 -12.21 2.45
N LEU A 424 -25.40 -11.50 3.36
CA LEU A 424 -26.52 -12.08 4.09
C LEU A 424 -27.72 -12.27 3.16
N LYS A 425 -28.04 -13.52 2.87
CA LYS A 425 -29.20 -13.93 2.06
C LYS A 425 -30.44 -13.98 2.96
N ARG A 426 -31.55 -13.49 2.44
CA ARG A 426 -32.89 -13.57 3.06
C ARG A 426 -33.64 -14.80 2.59
#